data_AF-A0A2N1Q9U9-F1
#
_entry.id   AF-A0A2N1Q9U9-F1
#
_cell.length_a   1.000
_cell.length_b   1.000
_cell.length_c   1.000
_cell.angle_alpha   90.00
_cell.angle_beta   90.00
_cell.angle_gamma   90.00
#
_symmetry.space_group_name_H-M   'P 1'
#
loop_
_entity.id
_entity.type
_entity.pdbx_description
1 polymer ?
#
loop_
_entity_poly.entity_id
_entity_poly.type
_entity_poly.pdbx_seq_one_letter_code
_entity_poly.pdbx_strand_id
1 'polypeptide(L)'
;SPDEINQIHWNTNEFGVKQLKKLLKLRKKYNLYRQNEYNKKISITKNGHLITYKLEDDKDILIHYIKNQFVLEKLTMQKGELVFASQKAITAESYLFVDKPGIYIIHVKK
;
A
#
# COMPACT_ATOMS: atom_id res chain seq x y z
N SER A 1 22.39 -5.50 -25.21
CA SER A 1 21.18 -6.26 -25.55
C SER A 1 20.43 -5.56 -26.68
N PRO A 2 19.72 -6.26 -27.57
CA PRO A 2 19.01 -5.64 -28.70
C PRO A 2 17.89 -4.70 -28.25
N ASP A 3 17.69 -3.60 -28.97
CA ASP A 3 16.61 -2.62 -28.69
C ASP A 3 15.23 -3.23 -28.87
N GLU A 4 15.07 -4.16 -29.81
CA GLU A 4 13.82 -4.92 -30.01
C GLU A 4 13.30 -5.61 -28.73
N ILE A 5 14.23 -5.96 -27.83
CA ILE A 5 13.94 -6.62 -26.53
C ILE A 5 13.73 -5.59 -25.40
N ASN A 6 14.39 -4.43 -25.46
CA ASN A 6 14.47 -3.49 -24.32
C ASN A 6 13.75 -2.16 -24.54
N GLN A 7 13.19 -1.94 -25.73
CA GLN A 7 12.50 -0.72 -26.07
C GLN A 7 11.27 -0.49 -25.18
N ILE A 8 10.94 0.77 -24.96
CA ILE A 8 9.70 1.15 -24.28
C ILE A 8 8.53 0.82 -25.21
N HIS A 9 7.73 -0.18 -24.81
CA HIS A 9 6.47 -0.46 -25.46
C HIS A 9 5.44 0.60 -25.03
N TRP A 10 5.08 1.52 -25.91
CA TRP A 10 4.17 2.64 -25.58
C TRP A 10 2.71 2.20 -25.33
N ASN A 11 2.28 1.04 -25.84
CA ASN A 11 0.95 0.47 -25.60
C ASN A 11 0.91 -0.34 -24.29
N THR A 12 1.16 0.35 -23.17
CA THR A 12 1.27 -0.28 -21.84
C THR A 12 -0.09 -0.54 -21.18
N ASN A 13 -0.09 -1.50 -20.23
CA ASN A 13 -1.21 -1.76 -19.34
C ASN A 13 -1.65 -0.49 -18.57
N GLU A 14 -2.75 0.12 -18.99
CA GLU A 14 -3.28 1.35 -18.38
C GLU A 14 -3.55 1.20 -16.88
N PHE A 15 -3.96 0.02 -16.42
CA PHE A 15 -4.29 -0.20 -15.02
C PHE A 15 -3.06 -0.05 -14.13
N GLY A 16 -1.95 -0.69 -14.50
CA GLY A 16 -0.69 -0.60 -13.75
C GLY A 16 -0.18 0.84 -13.65
N VAL A 17 -0.24 1.57 -14.78
CA VAL A 17 0.15 2.99 -14.83
C VAL A 17 -0.75 3.86 -13.94
N LYS A 18 -2.08 3.62 -13.95
CA LYS A 18 -3.03 4.33 -13.07
C LYS A 18 -2.73 4.07 -11.59
N GLN A 19 -2.41 2.83 -11.22
CA GLN A 19 -2.04 2.48 -9.84
C GLN A 19 -0.72 3.13 -9.40
N LEU A 20 0.30 3.12 -10.27
CA LEU A 20 1.57 3.78 -10.01
C LEU A 20 1.37 5.29 -9.78
N LYS A 21 0.57 5.96 -10.63
CA LYS A 21 0.24 7.38 -10.47
C LYS A 21 -0.45 7.65 -9.12
N LYS A 22 -1.35 6.78 -8.67
CA LYS A 22 -1.99 6.89 -7.34
C LYS A 22 -0.96 6.77 -6.20
N LEU A 23 -0.06 5.79 -6.26
CA LEU A 23 1.02 5.65 -5.27
C LEU A 23 1.93 6.88 -5.21
N LEU A 24 2.31 7.43 -6.37
CA LEU A 24 3.12 8.65 -6.43
C LEU A 24 2.39 9.86 -5.81
N LYS A 25 1.08 9.98 -6.02
CA LYS A 25 0.26 11.02 -5.37
C LYS A 25 0.26 10.85 -3.84
N LEU A 26 0.11 9.63 -3.33
CA LEU A 26 0.16 9.35 -1.89
C LEU A 26 1.53 9.66 -1.30
N ARG A 27 2.61 9.25 -1.97
CA ARG A 27 3.99 9.55 -1.57
C ARG A 27 4.25 11.06 -1.46
N LYS A 28 3.66 11.86 -2.35
CA LYS A 28 3.76 13.33 -2.31
C LYS A 28 2.89 13.95 -1.21
N LYS A 29 1.72 13.36 -0.93
CA LYS A 29 0.75 13.86 0.04
C LYS A 29 1.23 13.73 1.48
N TYR A 30 1.76 12.55 1.86
CA TYR A 30 2.11 12.27 3.25
C TYR A 30 3.61 12.45 3.51
N ASN A 31 3.95 13.27 4.51
CA ASN A 31 5.35 13.54 4.85
C ASN A 31 6.09 12.32 5.41
N LEU A 32 5.35 11.35 5.96
CA LEU A 32 5.86 10.06 6.45
C LEU A 32 6.72 9.30 5.44
N TYR A 33 6.52 9.49 4.13
CA TYR A 33 7.32 8.84 3.09
C TYR A 33 8.63 9.54 2.73
N ARG A 34 8.87 10.74 3.26
CA ARG A 34 9.97 11.64 2.88
C ARG A 34 10.86 12.00 4.08
N GLN A 35 10.89 11.13 5.08
CA GLN A 35 11.77 11.29 6.24
C GLN A 35 13.21 11.05 5.78
N ASN A 36 14.11 11.99 6.11
CA ASN A 36 15.53 11.91 5.74
C ASN A 36 16.41 11.32 6.86
N GLU A 37 15.80 11.08 8.03
CA GLU A 37 16.46 10.53 9.20
C GLU A 37 15.81 9.21 9.61
N TYR A 38 16.57 8.38 10.33
CA TYR A 38 16.08 7.11 10.83
C TYR A 38 15.00 7.34 11.90
N ASN A 39 13.73 7.14 11.53
CA ASN A 39 12.61 7.35 12.41
C ASN A 39 12.30 6.09 13.24
N LYS A 40 12.39 6.21 14.58
CA LYS A 40 12.05 5.13 15.52
C LYS A 40 10.56 4.75 15.53
N LYS A 41 9.68 5.53 14.90
CA LYS A 41 8.23 5.29 14.81
C LYS A 41 7.82 4.46 13.57
N ILE A 42 8.75 3.68 13.02
CA ILE A 42 8.49 2.70 11.95
C ILE A 42 8.44 1.31 12.57
N SER A 43 7.42 0.52 12.24
CA SER A 43 7.34 -0.88 12.67
C SER A 43 6.97 -1.82 11.53
N ILE A 44 7.53 -3.03 11.58
CA ILE A 44 7.29 -4.08 10.60
C ILE A 44 6.90 -5.34 11.37
N THR A 45 5.77 -5.92 11.01
CA THR A 45 5.36 -7.23 11.53
C THR A 45 5.02 -8.15 10.36
N LYS A 46 5.32 -9.43 10.52
CA LYS A 46 4.95 -10.47 9.57
C LYS A 46 4.09 -11.49 10.30
N ASN A 47 2.86 -11.67 9.84
CA ASN A 47 1.97 -12.72 10.34
C ASN A 47 1.63 -13.64 9.16
N GLY A 48 2.13 -14.87 9.19
CA GLY A 48 2.05 -15.78 8.06
C GLY A 48 2.61 -15.15 6.77
N HIS A 49 1.72 -14.89 5.82
CA HIS A 49 2.05 -14.37 4.49
C HIS A 49 1.71 -12.88 4.31
N LEU A 50 1.24 -12.24 5.37
CA LEU A 50 0.94 -10.81 5.43
C LEU A 50 2.09 -10.06 6.11
N ILE A 51 2.64 -9.07 5.42
CA ILE A 51 3.56 -8.10 6.01
C ILE A 51 2.76 -6.83 6.31
N THR A 52 2.85 -6.36 7.55
CA THR A 52 2.30 -5.07 7.97
C THR A 52 3.45 -4.10 8.22
N TYR A 53 3.47 -3.01 7.46
CA TYR A 53 4.46 -1.95 7.58
C TYR A 53 3.80 -0.65 8.01
N LYS A 54 4.12 -0.17 9.21
CA LYS A 54 3.50 1.00 9.81
C LYS A 54 4.50 2.16 9.84
N LEU A 55 4.07 3.30 9.32
CA LEU A 55 4.73 4.60 9.44
C LEU A 55 3.89 5.48 10.36
N GLU A 56 4.51 6.18 11.30
CA GLU A 56 3.78 6.98 12.28
C GLU A 56 4.54 8.27 12.62
N ASP A 57 3.80 9.37 12.74
CA ASP A 57 4.25 10.62 13.33
C ASP A 57 3.21 11.10 14.36
N ASP A 58 3.25 12.37 14.74
CA ASP A 58 2.35 12.91 15.77
C ASP A 58 0.92 13.17 15.26
N LYS A 59 0.71 13.20 13.93
CA LYS A 59 -0.57 13.53 13.30
C LYS A 59 -1.19 12.34 12.56
N ASP A 60 -0.35 11.53 11.93
CA ASP A 60 -0.76 10.54 10.96
C ASP A 60 -0.11 9.17 11.23
N ILE A 61 -0.86 8.12 10.89
CA ILE A 61 -0.39 6.74 10.82
C ILE A 61 -0.74 6.19 9.43
N LEU A 62 0.25 5.62 8.74
CA LEU A 62 0.04 4.88 7.51
C LEU A 62 0.38 3.40 7.72
N ILE A 63 -0.63 2.56 7.59
CA ILE A 63 -0.52 1.10 7.75
C ILE A 63 -0.57 0.48 6.37
N HIS A 64 0.52 -0.20 5.99
CA HIS A 64 0.61 -0.91 4.72
C HIS A 64 0.45 -2.40 4.96
N TYR A 65 -0.54 -2.98 4.33
CA TYR A 65 -0.73 -4.41 4.25
C TYR A 65 -0.19 -4.89 2.91
N ILE A 66 0.89 -5.68 2.96
CA ILE A 66 1.54 -6.26 1.78
C ILE A 66 1.25 -7.76 1.81
N LYS A 67 0.46 -8.21 0.83
CA LYS A 67 -0.02 -9.57 0.71
C LYS A 67 0.48 -10.18 -0.58
N ASN A 68 1.13 -11.34 -0.49
CA ASN A 68 1.75 -12.00 -1.65
C ASN A 68 1.05 -13.30 -2.08
N GLN A 69 -0.08 -13.66 -1.45
CA GLN A 69 -0.80 -14.89 -1.72
C GLN A 69 -2.27 -14.66 -2.09
N PHE A 70 -2.95 -15.69 -2.59
CA PHE A 70 -4.36 -15.68 -3.01
C PHE A 70 -5.33 -16.19 -1.92
N VAL A 71 -4.95 -16.04 -0.64
CA VAL A 71 -5.79 -16.44 0.50
C VAL A 71 -6.68 -15.27 0.92
N LEU A 72 -7.90 -15.53 1.41
CA LEU A 72 -8.73 -14.47 1.99
C LEU A 72 -8.14 -13.99 3.32
N GLU A 73 -7.88 -12.69 3.42
CA GLU A 73 -7.35 -12.05 4.62
C GLU A 73 -8.33 -11.00 5.14
N LYS A 74 -8.45 -10.91 6.47
CA LYS A 74 -9.23 -9.89 7.18
C LYS A 74 -8.27 -8.88 7.80
N LEU A 75 -8.17 -7.70 7.20
CA LEU A 75 -7.27 -6.62 7.64
C LEU A 75 -8.04 -5.63 8.52
N THR A 76 -7.48 -5.25 9.66
CA THR A 76 -8.09 -4.21 10.52
C THR A 76 -7.87 -2.82 9.92
N MET A 77 -8.88 -1.97 9.96
CA MET A 77 -8.76 -0.57 9.52
C MET A 77 -8.37 0.37 10.66
N GLN A 78 -8.36 -0.09 11.92
CA GLN A 78 -8.00 0.72 13.10
C GLN A 78 -8.69 2.11 13.14
N LYS A 79 -9.98 2.16 12.76
CA LYS A 79 -10.77 3.41 12.61
C LYS A 79 -10.19 4.42 11.59
N GLY A 80 -9.28 3.98 10.74
CA GLY A 80 -8.75 4.75 9.62
C GLY A 80 -9.52 4.51 8.32
N GLU A 81 -9.04 5.15 7.27
CA GLU A 81 -9.62 5.12 5.93
C GLU A 81 -8.71 4.38 4.95
N LEU A 82 -9.31 3.62 4.03
CA LEU A 82 -8.58 2.99 2.94
C LEU A 82 -8.18 4.07 1.91
N VAL A 83 -6.90 4.44 1.89
CA VAL A 83 -6.37 5.46 0.96
C VAL A 83 -5.77 4.84 -0.31
N PHE A 84 -5.50 3.54 -0.29
CA PHE A 84 -5.01 2.82 -1.47
C PHE A 84 -5.37 1.35 -1.44
N ALA A 85 -5.79 0.83 -2.60
CA ALA A 85 -5.88 -0.60 -2.85
C ALA A 85 -5.41 -0.89 -4.28
N SER A 86 -4.40 -1.74 -4.39
CA SER A 86 -3.89 -2.22 -5.68
C SER A 86 -4.83 -3.22 -6.37
N GLN A 87 -5.68 -3.90 -5.59
CA GLN A 87 -6.69 -4.85 -6.05
C GLN A 87 -8.06 -4.47 -5.50
N LYS A 88 -9.10 -5.13 -6.01
CA LYS A 88 -10.45 -5.00 -5.44
C LYS A 88 -10.42 -5.46 -3.97
N ALA A 89 -11.02 -4.66 -3.10
CA ALA A 89 -11.14 -4.95 -1.68
C ALA A 89 -12.57 -4.60 -1.23
N ILE A 90 -13.07 -5.33 -0.24
CA ILE A 90 -14.40 -5.10 0.32
C ILE A 90 -14.24 -4.54 1.72
N THR A 91 -14.78 -3.35 1.95
CA THR A 91 -14.84 -2.74 3.27
C THR A 91 -16.14 -3.13 3.94
N ALA A 92 -16.06 -3.65 5.16
CA ALA A 92 -17.22 -3.88 6.01
C ALA A 92 -16.86 -3.52 7.46
N GLU A 93 -17.67 -2.66 8.07
CA GLU A 93 -17.45 -2.15 9.42
C GLU A 93 -16.04 -1.54 9.59
N SER A 94 -15.21 -2.11 10.48
CA SER A 94 -13.83 -1.69 10.75
C SER A 94 -12.78 -2.60 10.09
N TYR A 95 -13.17 -3.36 9.06
CA TYR A 95 -12.33 -4.35 8.41
C TYR A 95 -12.32 -4.22 6.89
N LEU A 96 -11.20 -4.65 6.32
CA LEU A 96 -10.99 -4.78 4.89
C LEU A 96 -10.74 -6.25 4.55
N PHE A 97 -11.56 -6.80 3.66
CA PHE A 97 -11.46 -8.17 3.18
C PHE A 97 -10.77 -8.19 1.81
N VAL A 98 -9.71 -8.99 1.70
CA VAL A 98 -8.87 -9.05 0.49
C VAL A 98 -8.49 -10.48 0.14
N ASP A 99 -8.68 -10.87 -1.11
CA ASP A 99 -8.43 -12.24 -1.61
C ASP A 99 -7.22 -12.31 -2.55
N LYS A 100 -6.82 -11.19 -3.16
CA LYS A 100 -5.70 -11.13 -4.11
C LYS A 100 -4.38 -10.62 -3.53
N PRO A 101 -3.22 -11.03 -4.09
CA PRO A 101 -1.95 -10.40 -3.82
C PRO A 101 -1.99 -8.91 -4.18
N GLY A 102 -1.45 -8.09 -3.29
CA GLY A 102 -1.50 -6.65 -3.45
C GLY A 102 -1.05 -5.89 -2.22
N ILE A 103 -0.97 -4.59 -2.40
CA ILE A 103 -0.74 -3.59 -1.37
C ILE A 103 -2.05 -2.87 -1.08
N TYR A 104 -2.34 -2.71 0.21
CA TYR A 104 -3.46 -1.94 0.74
C TYR A 104 -2.94 -0.99 1.79
N ILE A 105 -3.34 0.28 1.75
CA ILE A 105 -2.82 1.33 2.64
C ILE A 105 -4.00 1.95 3.39
N ILE A 106 -3.94 1.86 4.71
CA ILE A 106 -4.88 2.52 5.62
C ILE A 106 -4.21 3.75 6.20
N HIS A 107 -4.93 4.88 6.21
CA HIS A 107 -4.53 6.10 6.88
C HIS A 107 -5.39 6.29 8.13
N VAL A 108 -4.73 6.39 9.29
CA VAL A 108 -5.39 6.74 10.55
C VAL A 108 -4.91 8.12 10.94
N LYS A 109 -5.85 9.02 11.23
CA LYS A 109 -5.56 10.33 11.80
C LYS A 109 -5.54 10.21 13.33
N LYS A 110 -4.51 10.76 13.96
CA LYS A 110 -4.40 10.81 15.43
C LYS A 110 -5.18 11.97 16.02
#